data_AF-A0AAV1HZW3-F1
#
_entry.id   AF-A0AAV1HZW3-F1
#
_cell.length_a   1.000
_cell.length_b   1.000
_cell.length_c   1.000
_cell.angle_alpha   90.00
_cell.angle_beta   90.00
_cell.angle_gamma   90.00
#
_symmetry.space_group_name_H-M   'P 1'
#
loop_
_entity.id
_entity.type
_entity.pdbx_description
1 polymer ?
#
loop_
_entity_poly.entity_id
_entity_poly.type
_entity_poly.pdbx_seq_one_letter_code
_entity_poly.pdbx_strand_id
1 'polypeptide(L)'
;MILRCTALLDQVTGDLHCPFYRKNTANIALISTKHRAKQRRPRGALRVQAMSTDLWAFDFDGVVCNSVGESSRSAWKASARKWPDLFSKSEVQAKEAEVEGQMRTVRPVVETGYENLVQVRCLLEGTSEEDILQNWHSILPDRMQRWHLDRQELVELFGSTRDAWMTDNLGDWLAANEIYQGVPAIVQHLRSQGPFYIVTTKQARFTEALMHNMAKVPIPSENIFSTTVSGQPKSEILVDLQSQHPGLTYHFVEDKLGTLEKVCKEEALKSWQLYLVDWGYNTAEERQRAAQNPRIHVVSLQQLQSATGCKA
;
A
#
# COMPACT_ATOMS: atom_id res chain seq x y z
N MET A 1 16.76 43.47 13.33
CA MET A 1 17.86 43.10 12.43
C MET A 1 17.23 42.42 11.22
N ILE A 2 16.75 43.22 10.27
CA ILE A 2 16.06 42.79 9.05
C ILE A 2 16.85 43.41 7.91
N LEU A 3 17.41 42.60 7.02
CA LEU A 3 17.95 43.08 5.77
C LEU A 3 17.57 42.11 4.66
N ARG A 4 16.72 42.63 3.78
CA ARG A 4 16.41 42.18 2.44
C ARG A 4 17.69 42.23 1.59
N CYS A 5 17.87 41.26 0.70
CA CYS A 5 18.65 41.46 -0.52
C CYS A 5 17.95 40.77 -1.69
N THR A 6 17.45 41.61 -2.59
CA THR A 6 16.93 41.30 -3.94
C THR A 6 17.84 42.00 -4.94
N ALA A 7 18.44 41.26 -5.88
CA ALA A 7 18.69 41.61 -7.29
C ALA A 7 19.58 40.49 -7.90
N LEU A 8 19.17 39.74 -8.93
CA LEU A 8 18.92 40.01 -10.36
C LEU A 8 20.19 39.95 -11.25
N LEU A 9 19.98 39.37 -12.44
CA LEU A 9 20.81 39.28 -13.67
C LEU A 9 21.74 38.07 -13.77
N ASP A 10 21.97 37.44 -14.93
CA ASP A 10 21.21 37.25 -16.18
C ASP A 10 22.09 36.30 -17.03
N GLN A 11 21.46 35.58 -17.96
CA GLN A 11 22.04 35.00 -19.20
C GLN A 11 23.19 33.96 -19.11
N VAL A 12 22.90 32.71 -19.52
CA VAL A 12 23.56 32.05 -20.68
C VAL A 12 22.56 31.12 -21.36
N THR A 13 22.19 31.45 -22.58
CA THR A 13 21.47 30.60 -23.55
C THR A 13 22.47 29.78 -24.38
N GLY A 14 22.22 28.49 -24.55
CA GLY A 14 22.96 27.61 -25.46
C GLY A 14 22.02 26.67 -26.21
N ASP A 15 21.86 26.94 -27.50
CA ASP A 15 21.05 26.22 -28.48
C ASP A 15 21.51 24.78 -28.74
N LEU A 16 20.55 23.87 -28.89
CA LEU A 16 20.66 22.68 -29.74
C LEU A 16 19.35 22.52 -30.56
N HIS A 17 19.40 22.93 -31.83
CA HIS A 17 18.48 22.53 -32.91
C HIS A 17 18.86 21.10 -33.37
N CYS A 18 17.96 20.18 -33.76
CA CYS A 18 17.25 20.11 -35.06
C CYS A 18 16.45 18.76 -35.13
N PRO A 19 15.66 18.42 -36.18
CA PRO A 19 14.22 18.71 -36.31
C PRO A 19 13.39 17.45 -36.67
N PHE A 20 12.07 17.41 -36.46
CA PHE A 20 11.12 16.66 -37.34
C PHE A 20 9.66 16.98 -36.96
N TYR A 21 9.01 17.84 -37.73
CA TYR A 21 7.73 17.57 -38.43
C TYR A 21 7.13 18.88 -38.97
N ARG A 22 7.19 19.05 -40.29
CA ARG A 22 6.52 20.12 -41.02
C ARG A 22 5.04 19.77 -41.25
N LYS A 23 4.22 20.81 -41.20
CA LYS A 23 2.82 20.89 -41.66
C LYS A 23 2.67 20.38 -43.10
N ASN A 24 1.51 19.81 -43.41
CA ASN A 24 0.94 19.93 -44.75
C ASN A 24 -0.57 20.15 -44.69
N THR A 25 -1.00 21.25 -45.29
CA THR A 25 -2.37 21.70 -45.47
C THR A 25 -2.82 21.44 -46.90
N ALA A 26 -4.14 21.26 -47.05
CA ALA A 26 -4.97 21.38 -48.26
C ALA A 26 -4.90 20.24 -49.29
N ASN A 27 -6.05 19.59 -49.53
CA ASN A 27 -6.82 19.92 -50.74
C ASN A 27 -8.22 19.28 -50.83
N ILE A 28 -9.13 20.10 -51.37
CA ILE A 28 -10.25 19.79 -52.29
C ILE A 28 -11.58 19.29 -51.70
N ALA A 29 -12.56 20.17 -51.91
CA ALA A 29 -14.00 19.98 -51.77
C ALA A 29 -14.58 19.06 -52.85
N LEU A 30 -15.64 18.32 -52.51
CA LEU A 30 -16.69 17.96 -53.45
C LEU A 30 -18.02 17.83 -52.70
N ILE A 31 -18.94 18.72 -53.07
CA ILE A 31 -20.31 18.80 -52.62
C ILE A 31 -21.08 17.64 -53.29
N SER A 32 -21.75 16.81 -52.50
CA SER A 32 -22.77 15.90 -52.99
C SER A 32 -23.99 15.93 -52.07
N THR A 33 -25.08 16.42 -52.61
CA THR A 33 -26.41 16.55 -52.03
C THR A 33 -27.12 15.19 -52.00
N LYS A 34 -27.43 14.65 -50.82
CA LYS A 34 -28.51 13.65 -50.66
C LYS A 34 -29.25 13.83 -49.34
N HIS A 35 -30.58 13.84 -49.46
CA HIS A 35 -31.57 13.94 -48.40
C HIS A 35 -31.31 12.98 -47.23
N ARG A 36 -31.40 13.49 -45.99
CA ARG A 36 -31.49 12.66 -44.79
C ARG A 36 -32.65 13.11 -43.93
N ALA A 37 -33.62 12.22 -43.78
CA ALA A 37 -34.81 12.37 -42.95
C ALA A 37 -34.43 12.78 -41.51
N LYS A 38 -35.24 13.67 -40.92
CA LYS A 38 -35.16 14.05 -39.49
C LYS A 38 -35.51 12.84 -38.62
N GLN A 39 -34.53 12.02 -38.27
CA GLN A 39 -34.63 11.12 -37.12
C GLN A 39 -34.51 11.96 -35.85
N ARG A 40 -35.59 12.05 -35.08
CA ARG A 40 -35.58 12.58 -33.71
C ARG A 40 -34.70 11.64 -32.88
N ARG A 41 -33.50 12.09 -32.49
CA ARG A 41 -32.70 11.41 -31.48
C ARG A 41 -33.48 11.43 -30.16
N PRO A 42 -33.65 10.29 -29.46
CA PRO A 42 -34.16 10.33 -28.10
C PRO A 42 -33.15 11.14 -27.27
N ARG A 43 -33.66 12.11 -26.48
CA ARG A 43 -32.86 12.81 -25.48
C ARG A 43 -32.30 11.72 -24.56
N GLY A 44 -30.99 11.48 -24.64
CA GLY A 44 -30.30 10.69 -23.64
C GLY A 44 -30.55 11.36 -22.31
N ALA A 45 -31.29 10.69 -21.43
CA ALA A 45 -31.33 11.09 -20.03
C ALA A 45 -29.88 11.05 -19.55
N LEU A 46 -29.31 12.21 -19.22
CA LEU A 46 -28.11 12.25 -18.40
C LEU A 46 -28.47 11.49 -17.12
N ARG A 47 -27.99 10.26 -17.03
CA ARG A 47 -28.03 9.51 -15.79
C ARG A 47 -27.03 10.24 -14.90
N VAL A 48 -27.53 11.13 -14.06
CA VAL A 48 -26.76 11.63 -12.92
C VAL A 48 -26.47 10.38 -12.11
N GLN A 49 -25.27 9.81 -12.28
CA GLN A 49 -24.76 8.86 -11.30
C GLN A 49 -24.71 9.66 -10.00
N ALA A 50 -25.60 9.33 -9.07
CA ALA A 50 -25.47 9.81 -7.71
C ALA A 50 -24.08 9.36 -7.25
N MET A 51 -23.18 10.33 -7.08
CA MET A 51 -21.88 10.08 -6.48
C MET A 51 -22.15 9.43 -5.11
N SER A 52 -21.45 8.34 -4.80
CA SER A 52 -21.57 7.72 -3.49
C SER A 52 -21.25 8.75 -2.41
N THR A 53 -21.97 8.66 -1.31
CA THR A 53 -21.74 9.49 -0.13
C THR A 53 -20.62 8.92 0.75
N ASP A 54 -19.81 8.00 0.24
CA ASP A 54 -18.81 7.25 0.99
C ASP A 54 -17.39 7.46 0.44
N LEU A 55 -16.42 7.49 1.34
CA LEU A 55 -14.99 7.43 1.06
C LEU A 55 -14.41 6.17 1.71
N TRP A 56 -13.67 5.40 0.94
CA TRP A 56 -13.02 4.19 1.41
C TRP A 56 -11.50 4.31 1.41
N ALA A 57 -10.88 4.01 2.53
CA ALA A 57 -9.45 3.88 2.68
C ALA A 57 -9.11 2.44 3.10
N PHE A 58 -8.21 1.80 2.37
CA PHE A 58 -7.77 0.43 2.64
C PHE A 58 -6.29 0.44 3.03
N ASP A 59 -5.90 -0.32 4.04
CA ASP A 59 -4.52 -0.81 4.07
C ASP A 59 -4.25 -1.73 2.87
N PHE A 60 -2.98 -1.99 2.57
CA PHE A 60 -2.58 -2.85 1.48
C PHE A 60 -2.20 -4.27 1.92
N ASP A 61 -1.23 -4.41 2.82
CA ASP A 61 -0.64 -5.69 3.16
C ASP A 61 -1.51 -6.37 4.23
N GLY A 62 -2.13 -7.51 3.92
CA GLY A 62 -3.08 -8.19 4.81
C GLY A 62 -4.54 -7.84 4.54
N VAL A 63 -4.81 -6.77 3.79
CA VAL A 63 -6.17 -6.44 3.29
C VAL A 63 -6.32 -6.77 1.81
N VAL A 64 -5.44 -6.23 0.97
CA VAL A 64 -5.49 -6.39 -0.50
C VAL A 64 -4.50 -7.46 -0.97
N CYS A 65 -3.31 -7.50 -0.36
CA CYS A 65 -2.23 -8.39 -0.75
C CYS A 65 -1.70 -9.20 0.44
N ASN A 66 -1.63 -10.52 0.26
CA ASN A 66 -0.79 -11.40 1.04
C ASN A 66 0.66 -11.31 0.49
N SER A 67 1.43 -10.36 1.02
CA SER A 67 2.82 -10.11 0.67
C SER A 67 3.84 -10.80 1.59
N VAL A 68 3.41 -11.71 2.47
CA VAL A 68 4.33 -12.38 3.42
C VAL A 68 5.42 -13.19 2.70
N GLY A 69 5.11 -13.81 1.56
CA GLY A 69 6.10 -14.54 0.76
C GLY A 69 7.18 -13.61 0.23
N GLU A 70 6.78 -12.52 -0.43
CA GLU A 70 7.69 -11.49 -0.95
C GLU A 70 8.52 -10.85 0.16
N SER A 71 7.87 -10.36 1.22
CA SER A 71 8.54 -9.65 2.30
C SER A 71 9.54 -10.53 3.05
N SER A 72 9.25 -11.82 3.24
CA SER A 72 10.18 -12.79 3.83
C SER A 72 11.42 -13.01 2.95
N ARG A 73 11.23 -13.28 1.65
CA ARG A 73 12.33 -13.45 0.68
C ARG A 73 13.18 -12.18 0.55
N SER A 74 12.54 -11.03 0.49
CA SER A 74 13.20 -9.73 0.46
C SER A 74 13.99 -9.46 1.75
N ALA A 75 13.47 -9.87 2.91
CA ALA A 75 14.14 -9.70 4.19
C ALA A 75 15.35 -10.62 4.32
N TRP A 76 15.25 -11.86 3.83
CA TRP A 76 16.40 -12.78 3.75
C TRP A 76 17.53 -12.17 2.90
N LYS A 77 17.21 -11.75 1.66
CA LYS A 77 18.18 -11.09 0.75
C LYS A 77 18.78 -9.83 1.37
N ALA A 78 17.96 -9.00 2.01
CA ALA A 78 18.42 -7.76 2.65
C ALA A 78 19.30 -8.04 3.89
N SER A 79 18.95 -9.08 4.66
CA SER A 79 19.74 -9.54 5.82
C SER A 79 21.10 -10.09 5.40
N ALA A 80 21.17 -10.82 4.28
CA ALA A 80 22.42 -11.28 3.70
C ALA A 80 23.34 -10.10 3.28
N ARG A 81 22.76 -8.99 2.83
CA ARG A 81 23.51 -7.75 2.54
C ARG A 81 23.96 -7.02 3.82
N LYS A 82 23.14 -7.00 4.87
CA LYS A 82 23.47 -6.33 6.15
C LYS A 82 24.51 -7.10 6.96
N TRP A 83 24.47 -8.44 6.92
CA TRP A 83 25.31 -9.32 7.73
C TRP A 83 26.00 -10.40 6.86
N PRO A 84 26.88 -10.02 5.93
CA PRO A 84 27.48 -10.96 4.98
C PRO A 84 28.29 -12.09 5.66
N ASP A 85 28.97 -11.80 6.76
CA ASP A 85 29.74 -12.80 7.51
C ASP A 85 28.86 -13.88 8.16
N LEU A 86 27.62 -13.52 8.52
CA LEU A 86 26.65 -14.48 9.05
C LEU A 86 26.07 -15.34 7.92
N PHE A 87 25.67 -14.70 6.81
CA PHE A 87 24.98 -15.35 5.70
C PHE A 87 25.91 -16.10 4.73
N SER A 88 27.22 -15.94 4.86
CA SER A 88 28.22 -16.75 4.13
C SER A 88 28.37 -18.17 4.69
N LYS A 89 27.85 -18.44 5.89
CA LYS A 89 27.92 -19.73 6.56
C LYS A 89 26.91 -20.71 5.97
N SER A 90 27.37 -21.92 5.62
CA SER A 90 26.54 -22.95 4.99
C SER A 90 25.36 -23.38 5.87
N GLU A 91 25.55 -23.41 7.20
CA GLU A 91 24.49 -23.74 8.16
C GLU A 91 23.41 -22.67 8.27
N VAL A 92 23.73 -21.42 7.93
CA VAL A 92 22.74 -20.33 7.83
C VAL A 92 21.97 -20.47 6.52
N GLN A 93 22.67 -20.67 5.40
CA GLN A 93 22.02 -20.87 4.10
C GLN A 93 21.06 -22.06 4.09
N ALA A 94 21.41 -23.15 4.79
CA ALA A 94 20.55 -24.33 4.91
C ALA A 94 19.22 -24.06 5.65
N LYS A 95 19.11 -22.95 6.40
CA LYS A 95 17.90 -22.56 7.16
C LYS A 95 16.95 -21.63 6.42
N GLU A 96 17.25 -21.22 5.19
CA GLU A 96 16.45 -20.22 4.44
C GLU A 96 14.96 -20.61 4.41
N ALA A 97 14.64 -21.83 3.97
CA ALA A 97 13.26 -22.30 3.88
C ALA A 97 12.57 -22.43 5.25
N GLU A 98 13.30 -22.81 6.29
CA GLU A 98 12.79 -22.89 7.67
C GLU A 98 12.42 -21.50 8.18
N VAL A 99 13.34 -20.54 8.04
CA VAL A 99 13.13 -19.16 8.46
C VAL A 99 12.00 -18.51 7.66
N GLU A 100 11.89 -18.75 6.35
CA GLU A 100 10.75 -18.29 5.57
C GLU A 100 9.41 -18.85 6.07
N GLY A 101 9.39 -20.11 6.53
CA GLY A 101 8.23 -20.69 7.18
C GLY A 101 7.87 -19.97 8.48
N GLN A 102 8.86 -19.75 9.34
CA GLN A 102 8.70 -19.05 10.62
C GLN A 102 8.25 -17.59 10.45
N MET A 103 8.78 -16.91 9.43
CA MET A 103 8.39 -15.53 9.08
C MET A 103 6.89 -15.42 8.77
N ARG A 104 6.26 -16.47 8.23
CA ARG A 104 4.80 -16.50 8.03
C ARG A 104 4.05 -16.55 9.36
N THR A 105 4.53 -17.36 10.30
CA THR A 105 3.97 -17.45 11.65
C THR A 105 4.09 -16.12 12.39
N VAL A 106 5.25 -15.47 12.33
CA VAL A 106 5.52 -14.23 13.09
C VAL A 106 5.15 -12.94 12.34
N ARG A 107 4.51 -13.05 11.17
CA ARG A 107 4.01 -11.89 10.42
C ARG A 107 3.07 -10.95 11.20
N PRO A 108 2.19 -11.40 12.13
CA PRO A 108 1.25 -10.53 12.83
C PRO A 108 1.91 -9.34 13.54
N VAL A 109 3.11 -9.54 14.10
CA VAL A 109 3.76 -8.49 14.92
C VAL A 109 4.39 -7.37 14.11
N VAL A 110 4.68 -7.58 12.82
CA VAL A 110 5.38 -6.60 11.95
C VAL A 110 4.52 -5.36 11.70
N GLU A 111 4.97 -4.17 12.10
CA GLU A 111 4.30 -2.89 11.78
C GLU A 111 4.85 -2.24 10.50
N THR A 112 6.17 -2.28 10.34
CA THR A 112 6.88 -1.65 9.23
C THR A 112 7.84 -2.64 8.57
N GLY A 113 8.04 -2.50 7.26
CA GLY A 113 8.74 -3.52 6.46
C GLY A 113 10.17 -3.83 6.91
N TYR A 114 10.89 -2.88 7.50
CA TYR A 114 12.27 -3.07 7.94
C TYR A 114 12.41 -4.09 9.08
N GLU A 115 11.34 -4.27 9.88
CA GLU A 115 11.31 -5.18 11.03
C GLU A 115 11.53 -6.64 10.60
N ASN A 116 11.17 -6.98 9.36
CA ASN A 116 11.39 -8.33 8.83
C ASN A 116 12.87 -8.73 8.83
N LEU A 117 13.80 -7.79 8.60
CA LEU A 117 15.24 -8.09 8.67
C LEU A 117 15.66 -8.47 10.09
N VAL A 118 15.10 -7.76 11.08
CA VAL A 118 15.36 -8.02 12.50
C VAL A 118 14.80 -9.38 12.88
N GLN A 119 13.59 -9.73 12.41
CA GLN A 119 12.97 -11.04 12.65
C GLN A 119 13.81 -12.18 12.05
N VAL A 120 14.25 -12.07 10.79
CA VAL A 120 15.12 -13.08 10.15
C VAL A 120 16.34 -13.38 11.02
N ARG A 121 17.02 -12.34 11.51
CA ARG A 121 18.19 -12.55 12.37
C ARG A 121 17.82 -13.10 13.75
N CYS A 122 16.71 -12.69 14.34
CA CYS A 122 16.23 -13.25 15.62
C CYS A 122 15.98 -14.76 15.50
N LEU A 123 15.34 -15.20 14.43
CA LEU A 123 15.04 -16.60 14.13
C LEU A 123 16.32 -17.41 13.91
N LEU A 124 17.28 -16.86 13.15
CA LEU A 124 18.60 -17.48 12.97
C LEU A 124 19.38 -17.63 14.28
N GLU A 125 19.26 -16.66 15.19
CA GLU A 125 19.86 -16.67 16.53
C GLU A 125 19.05 -17.51 17.55
N GLY A 126 17.96 -18.16 17.14
CA GLY A 126 17.19 -19.10 17.96
C GLY A 126 16.11 -18.48 18.85
N THR A 127 15.68 -17.25 18.57
CA THR A 127 14.48 -16.67 19.20
C THR A 127 13.26 -17.44 18.70
N SER A 128 12.41 -17.93 19.62
CA SER A 128 11.24 -18.72 19.24
C SER A 128 10.15 -17.88 18.56
N GLU A 129 9.32 -18.52 17.73
CA GLU A 129 8.14 -17.87 17.12
C GLU A 129 7.18 -17.33 18.21
N GLU A 130 7.00 -18.10 19.28
CA GLU A 130 6.16 -17.71 20.42
C GLU A 130 6.68 -16.44 21.11
N ASP A 131 7.99 -16.38 21.38
CA ASP A 131 8.62 -15.20 21.99
C ASP A 131 8.49 -13.97 21.10
N ILE A 132 8.67 -14.13 19.78
CA ILE A 132 8.46 -13.03 18.84
C ILE A 132 7.01 -12.58 18.87
N LEU A 133 6.05 -13.49 18.79
CA LEU A 133 4.62 -13.16 18.81
C LEU A 133 4.19 -12.40 20.07
N GLN A 134 4.70 -12.81 21.24
CA GLN A 134 4.31 -12.21 22.52
C GLN A 134 5.10 -10.94 22.86
N ASN A 135 6.38 -10.90 22.50
CA ASN A 135 7.34 -9.94 23.07
C ASN A 135 8.01 -9.05 22.02
N TRP A 136 7.52 -9.00 20.77
CA TRP A 136 8.14 -8.19 19.70
C TRP A 136 8.39 -6.73 20.08
N HIS A 137 7.43 -6.11 20.76
CA HIS A 137 7.52 -4.72 21.24
C HIS A 137 8.74 -4.47 22.15
N SER A 138 9.23 -5.51 22.84
CA SER A 138 10.44 -5.46 23.67
C SER A 138 11.68 -5.99 22.92
N ILE A 139 11.53 -7.03 22.10
CA ILE A 139 12.63 -7.63 21.34
C ILE A 139 13.17 -6.65 20.30
N LEU A 140 12.31 -5.99 19.51
CA LEU A 140 12.72 -5.10 18.45
C LEU A 140 13.63 -3.95 18.94
N PRO A 141 13.25 -3.10 19.90
CA PRO A 141 14.11 -1.99 20.34
C PRO A 141 15.43 -2.47 20.93
N ASP A 142 15.40 -3.56 21.68
CA ASP A 142 16.60 -4.18 22.25
C ASP A 142 17.55 -4.70 21.15
N ARG A 143 17.04 -5.36 20.11
CA ARG A 143 17.85 -5.84 18.99
C ARG A 143 18.37 -4.72 18.11
N MET A 144 17.56 -3.69 17.87
CA MET A 144 18.00 -2.47 17.19
C MET A 144 19.20 -1.85 17.90
N GLN A 145 19.18 -1.78 19.23
CA GLN A 145 20.31 -1.28 20.02
C GLN A 145 21.51 -2.22 19.97
N ARG A 146 21.32 -3.52 20.27
CA ARG A 146 22.42 -4.50 20.37
C ARG A 146 23.14 -4.73 19.05
N TRP A 147 22.45 -4.62 17.94
CA TRP A 147 23.04 -4.81 16.61
C TRP A 147 23.44 -3.49 15.95
N HIS A 148 23.36 -2.37 16.68
CA HIS A 148 23.69 -1.02 16.21
C HIS A 148 22.98 -0.67 14.89
N LEU A 149 21.68 -0.89 14.87
CA LEU A 149 20.86 -0.68 13.67
C LEU A 149 20.23 0.70 13.69
N ASP A 150 20.21 1.33 12.52
CA ASP A 150 19.44 2.52 12.27
C ASP A 150 18.16 2.17 11.49
N ARG A 151 17.04 2.80 11.87
CA ARG A 151 15.74 2.53 11.25
C ARG A 151 15.72 2.96 9.79
N GLN A 152 16.24 4.13 9.47
CA GLN A 152 16.20 4.68 8.12
C GLN A 152 17.08 3.83 7.18
N GLU A 153 18.28 3.45 7.63
CA GLU A 153 19.16 2.55 6.88
C GLU A 153 18.46 1.23 6.53
N LEU A 154 17.74 0.62 7.48
CA LEU A 154 17.04 -0.65 7.22
C LEU A 154 15.84 -0.46 6.28
N VAL A 155 15.11 0.65 6.38
CA VAL A 155 14.04 0.99 5.43
C VAL A 155 14.60 1.12 4.01
N GLU A 156 15.70 1.83 3.84
CA GLU A 156 16.37 2.02 2.54
C GLU A 156 16.96 0.71 2.00
N LEU A 157 17.59 -0.09 2.87
CA LEU A 157 18.13 -1.40 2.49
C LEU A 157 17.03 -2.37 2.05
N PHE A 158 15.93 -2.43 2.78
CA PHE A 158 14.79 -3.28 2.43
C PHE A 158 14.09 -2.80 1.16
N GLY A 159 13.92 -1.48 0.99
CA GLY A 159 13.43 -0.88 -0.25
C GLY A 159 14.29 -1.22 -1.45
N SER A 160 15.58 -0.89 -1.40
CA SER A 160 16.51 -1.12 -2.52
C SER A 160 16.69 -2.59 -2.88
N THR A 161 16.59 -3.51 -1.91
CA THR A 161 16.63 -4.95 -2.17
C THR A 161 15.45 -5.39 -3.03
N ARG A 162 14.25 -4.86 -2.75
CA ARG A 162 13.05 -5.11 -3.55
C ARG A 162 13.14 -4.49 -4.94
N ASP A 163 13.66 -3.27 -5.02
CA ASP A 163 13.87 -2.59 -6.31
C ASP A 163 14.84 -3.37 -7.21
N ALA A 164 15.95 -3.85 -6.64
CA ALA A 164 16.91 -4.68 -7.35
C ALA A 164 16.26 -5.99 -7.84
N TRP A 165 15.46 -6.65 -6.99
CA TRP A 165 14.78 -7.88 -7.38
C TRP A 165 13.73 -7.64 -8.48
N MET A 166 12.95 -6.55 -8.39
CA MET A 166 12.01 -6.18 -9.45
C MET A 166 12.71 -5.84 -10.78
N THR A 167 13.88 -5.21 -10.71
CA THR A 167 14.68 -4.86 -11.89
C THR A 167 15.27 -6.09 -12.56
N ASP A 168 15.77 -7.04 -11.76
CA ASP A 168 16.36 -8.29 -12.23
C ASP A 168 15.30 -9.25 -12.78
N ASN A 169 14.22 -9.46 -12.03
CA ASN A 169 13.15 -10.36 -12.41
C ASN A 169 11.80 -9.97 -11.79
N LEU A 170 11.09 -9.05 -12.45
CA LEU A 170 9.75 -8.63 -12.05
C LEU A 170 8.77 -9.82 -11.93
N GLY A 171 8.87 -10.81 -12.82
CA GLY A 171 7.98 -11.98 -12.81
C GLY A 171 8.11 -12.82 -11.54
N ASP A 172 9.35 -13.11 -11.11
CA ASP A 172 9.62 -13.83 -9.85
C ASP A 172 9.22 -12.99 -8.62
N TRP A 173 9.45 -11.68 -8.64
CA TRP A 173 8.98 -10.80 -7.55
C TRP A 173 7.45 -10.80 -7.44
N LEU A 174 6.73 -10.70 -8.56
CA LEU A 174 5.26 -10.76 -8.57
C LEU A 174 4.75 -12.12 -8.09
N ALA A 175 5.37 -13.23 -8.52
CA ALA A 175 5.00 -14.58 -8.11
C ALA A 175 5.19 -14.86 -6.60
N ALA A 176 6.01 -14.06 -5.91
CA ALA A 176 6.17 -14.13 -4.46
C ALA A 176 5.03 -13.47 -3.66
N ASN A 177 4.14 -12.73 -4.33
CA ASN A 177 2.98 -12.09 -3.74
C ASN A 177 1.70 -12.85 -4.09
N GLU A 178 0.65 -12.60 -3.33
CA GLU A 178 -0.70 -13.10 -3.62
C GLU A 178 -1.72 -11.98 -3.39
N ILE A 179 -2.63 -11.76 -4.34
CA ILE A 179 -3.76 -10.83 -4.15
C ILE A 179 -4.93 -11.63 -3.60
N TYR A 180 -5.51 -11.17 -2.49
CA TYR A 180 -6.65 -11.86 -1.88
C TYR A 180 -7.82 -11.93 -2.87
N GLN A 181 -8.34 -13.14 -3.09
CA GLN A 181 -9.41 -13.38 -4.04
C GLN A 181 -10.65 -12.54 -3.69
N GLY A 182 -11.36 -12.04 -4.71
CA GLY A 182 -12.54 -11.20 -4.54
C GLY A 182 -12.26 -9.73 -4.21
N VAL A 183 -11.13 -9.42 -3.55
CA VAL A 183 -10.79 -8.03 -3.17
C VAL A 183 -10.62 -7.11 -4.40
N PRO A 184 -10.00 -7.51 -5.53
CA PRO A 184 -9.94 -6.66 -6.72
C PRO A 184 -11.30 -6.20 -7.23
N ALA A 185 -12.32 -7.07 -7.19
CA ALA A 185 -13.66 -6.72 -7.61
C ALA A 185 -14.29 -5.67 -6.68
N ILE A 186 -14.09 -5.80 -5.36
CA ILE A 186 -14.53 -4.81 -4.37
C ILE A 186 -13.86 -3.46 -4.62
N VAL A 187 -12.54 -3.44 -4.78
CA VAL A 187 -11.78 -2.20 -5.03
C VAL A 187 -12.24 -1.54 -6.33
N GLN A 188 -12.39 -2.31 -7.41
CA GLN A 188 -12.90 -1.80 -8.69
C GLN A 188 -14.33 -1.23 -8.55
N HIS A 189 -15.19 -1.90 -7.78
CA HIS A 189 -16.53 -1.43 -7.50
C HIS A 189 -16.52 -0.09 -6.75
N LEU A 190 -15.83 -0.03 -5.60
CA LEU A 190 -15.77 1.17 -4.75
C LEU A 190 -15.24 2.40 -5.52
N ARG A 191 -14.18 2.22 -6.31
CA ARG A 191 -13.62 3.28 -7.15
C ARG A 191 -14.60 3.84 -8.19
N SER A 192 -15.55 3.03 -8.64
CA SER A 192 -16.58 3.47 -9.60
C SER A 192 -17.69 4.29 -8.92
N GLN A 193 -17.77 4.26 -7.60
CA GLN A 193 -18.82 4.91 -6.82
C GLN A 193 -18.35 6.23 -6.18
N GLY A 194 -17.09 6.30 -5.71
CA GLY A 194 -16.60 7.46 -4.98
C GLY A 194 -15.09 7.44 -4.72
N PRO A 195 -14.59 8.34 -3.85
CA PRO A 195 -13.18 8.41 -3.48
C PRO A 195 -12.70 7.11 -2.83
N PHE A 196 -11.59 6.58 -3.34
CA PHE A 196 -10.94 5.38 -2.83
C PHE A 196 -9.43 5.60 -2.72
N TYR A 197 -8.88 5.22 -1.57
CA TYR A 197 -7.49 5.42 -1.20
C TYR A 197 -6.87 4.15 -0.65
N ILE A 198 -5.57 3.99 -0.90
CA ILE A 198 -4.73 3.04 -0.17
C ILE A 198 -3.91 3.82 0.85
N VAL A 199 -3.95 3.41 2.11
CA VAL A 199 -3.19 4.02 3.22
C VAL A 199 -2.36 2.93 3.88
N THR A 200 -1.07 2.85 3.53
CA THR A 200 -0.22 1.69 3.81
C THR A 200 1.13 2.07 4.41
N THR A 201 1.80 1.11 5.07
CA THR A 201 3.21 1.24 5.45
C THR A 201 4.15 0.73 4.34
N LYS A 202 3.63 0.10 3.28
CA LYS A 202 4.42 -0.30 2.10
C LYS A 202 4.83 0.93 1.29
N GLN A 203 6.06 0.96 0.77
CA GLN A 203 6.45 2.03 -0.15
C GLN A 203 5.57 2.00 -1.41
N ALA A 204 5.01 3.16 -1.78
CA ALA A 204 3.92 3.26 -2.75
C ALA A 204 4.17 2.56 -4.10
N ARG A 205 5.40 2.64 -4.62
CA ARG A 205 5.77 2.00 -5.91
C ARG A 205 5.55 0.49 -5.96
N PHE A 206 5.67 -0.22 -4.83
CA PHE A 206 5.39 -1.65 -4.77
C PHE A 206 3.89 -1.94 -4.83
N THR A 207 3.10 -1.15 -4.10
CA THR A 207 1.65 -1.20 -4.13
C THR A 207 1.12 -0.93 -5.55
N GLU A 208 1.65 0.11 -6.20
CA GLU A 208 1.30 0.45 -7.59
C GLU A 208 1.61 -0.72 -8.54
N ALA A 209 2.81 -1.29 -8.47
CA ALA A 209 3.20 -2.42 -9.29
C ALA A 209 2.28 -3.64 -9.09
N LEU A 210 1.90 -3.96 -7.85
CA LEU A 210 1.01 -5.09 -7.55
C LEU A 210 -0.43 -4.83 -8.01
N MET A 211 -0.95 -3.62 -7.79
CA MET A 211 -2.29 -3.25 -8.22
C MET A 211 -2.42 -3.26 -9.75
N HIS A 212 -1.41 -2.76 -10.46
CA HIS A 212 -1.36 -2.78 -11.92
C HIS A 212 -1.19 -4.21 -12.46
N ASN A 213 -0.16 -4.93 -12.00
CA ASN A 213 0.26 -6.17 -12.65
C ASN A 213 -0.50 -7.41 -12.17
N MET A 214 -0.95 -7.47 -10.92
CA MET A 214 -1.64 -8.64 -10.35
C MET A 214 -3.13 -8.39 -10.16
N ALA A 215 -3.50 -7.34 -9.45
CA ALA A 215 -4.92 -7.06 -9.18
C ALA A 215 -5.69 -6.63 -10.44
N LYS A 216 -4.97 -6.15 -11.47
CA LYS A 216 -5.54 -5.56 -12.71
C LYS A 216 -6.49 -4.39 -12.43
N VAL A 217 -6.22 -3.66 -11.35
CA VAL A 217 -6.99 -2.48 -10.91
C VAL A 217 -5.99 -1.38 -10.60
N PRO A 218 -5.41 -0.70 -11.62
CA PRO A 218 -4.39 0.32 -11.39
C PRO A 218 -4.94 1.49 -10.55
N ILE A 219 -4.26 1.82 -9.46
CA ILE A 219 -4.61 2.93 -8.56
C ILE A 219 -3.68 4.11 -8.88
N PRO A 220 -4.20 5.32 -9.10
CA PRO A 220 -3.37 6.50 -9.31
C PRO A 220 -2.44 6.74 -8.12
N SER A 221 -1.21 7.14 -8.38
CA SER A 221 -0.17 7.33 -7.35
C SER A 221 -0.59 8.30 -6.24
N GLU A 222 -1.36 9.34 -6.60
CA GLU A 222 -1.94 10.34 -5.70
C GLU A 222 -2.98 9.78 -4.74
N ASN A 223 -3.50 8.57 -5.01
CA ASN A 223 -4.42 7.86 -4.15
C ASN A 223 -3.73 6.78 -3.28
N ILE A 224 -2.40 6.68 -3.31
CA ILE A 224 -1.63 5.75 -2.50
C ILE A 224 -0.77 6.53 -1.49
N PHE A 225 -1.22 6.55 -0.24
CA PHE A 225 -0.51 7.16 0.87
C PHE A 225 0.38 6.13 1.56
N SER A 226 1.69 6.31 1.44
CA SER A 226 2.71 5.43 2.03
C SER A 226 3.37 6.10 3.23
N THR A 227 3.06 5.64 4.45
CA THR A 227 3.63 6.19 5.70
C THR A 227 5.14 6.01 5.79
N THR A 228 5.71 4.97 5.17
CA THR A 228 7.16 4.76 5.12
C THR A 228 7.88 5.80 4.24
N VAL A 229 7.18 6.41 3.29
CA VAL A 229 7.75 7.44 2.40
C VAL A 229 7.53 8.83 2.97
N SER A 230 6.32 9.12 3.47
CA SER A 230 5.99 10.43 4.01
C SER A 230 6.42 10.64 5.47
N GLY A 231 6.60 9.56 6.24
CA GLY A 231 6.73 9.60 7.70
C GLY A 231 5.42 9.92 8.43
N GLN A 232 4.35 10.25 7.69
CA GLN A 232 3.06 10.65 8.24
C GLN A 232 2.31 9.43 8.78
N PRO A 233 1.84 9.42 10.03
CA PRO A 233 1.00 8.36 10.58
C PRO A 233 -0.32 8.21 9.81
N LYS A 234 -0.87 6.99 9.79
CA LYS A 234 -2.16 6.73 9.14
C LYS A 234 -3.28 7.60 9.68
N SER A 235 -3.34 7.85 11.00
CA SER A 235 -4.37 8.70 11.60
C SER A 235 -4.37 10.12 11.01
N GLU A 236 -3.21 10.73 10.82
CA GLU A 236 -3.10 12.06 10.22
C GLU A 236 -3.54 12.04 8.76
N ILE A 237 -3.16 11.01 7.98
CA ILE A 237 -3.63 10.85 6.60
C ILE A 237 -5.16 10.76 6.54
N LEU A 238 -5.79 10.00 7.45
CA LEU A 238 -7.26 9.90 7.50
C LEU A 238 -7.91 11.25 7.86
N VAL A 239 -7.29 12.04 8.74
CA VAL A 239 -7.76 13.41 9.06
C VAL A 239 -7.64 14.33 7.83
N ASP A 240 -6.55 14.23 7.06
CA ASP A 240 -6.39 15.00 5.83
C ASP A 240 -7.44 14.61 4.79
N LEU A 241 -7.68 13.30 4.62
CA LEU A 241 -8.72 12.79 3.70
C LEU A 241 -10.12 13.27 4.10
N GLN A 242 -10.47 13.23 5.39
CA GLN A 242 -11.78 13.73 5.83
C GLN A 242 -11.95 15.23 5.55
N SER A 243 -10.85 15.99 5.67
CA SER A 243 -10.86 17.45 5.46
C SER A 243 -10.98 17.81 3.98
N GLN A 244 -10.41 16.98 3.10
CA GLN A 244 -10.51 17.13 1.65
C GLN A 244 -11.90 16.72 1.11
N HIS A 245 -12.62 15.85 1.83
CA HIS A 245 -13.91 15.29 1.40
C HIS A 245 -15.03 15.51 2.42
N PRO A 246 -15.38 16.76 2.77
CA PRO A 246 -16.33 17.05 3.83
C PRO A 246 -17.74 16.52 3.50
N GLY A 247 -18.39 15.93 4.50
CA GLY A 247 -19.78 15.47 4.41
C GLY A 247 -19.96 14.05 3.87
N LEU A 248 -18.88 13.33 3.57
CA LEU A 248 -18.94 11.90 3.26
C LEU A 248 -18.96 11.04 4.53
N THR A 249 -19.41 9.81 4.38
CA THR A 249 -19.20 8.72 5.33
C THR A 249 -17.82 8.12 5.09
N TYR A 250 -17.03 7.95 6.14
CA TYR A 250 -15.64 7.49 6.00
C TYR A 250 -15.48 6.06 6.51
N HIS A 251 -14.76 5.25 5.73
CA HIS A 251 -14.54 3.83 6.00
C HIS A 251 -13.05 3.51 5.94
N PHE A 252 -12.51 2.89 6.98
CA PHE A 252 -11.13 2.43 7.00
C PHE A 252 -11.04 0.92 7.24
N VAL A 253 -10.48 0.21 6.26
CA VAL A 253 -10.31 -1.25 6.27
C VAL A 253 -8.85 -1.58 6.53
N GLU A 254 -8.58 -2.38 7.55
CA GLU A 254 -7.24 -2.63 8.08
C GLU A 254 -7.12 -4.09 8.55
N ASP A 255 -5.90 -4.62 8.52
CA ASP A 255 -5.57 -5.96 9.00
C ASP A 255 -4.98 -5.92 10.42
N LYS A 256 -4.34 -4.81 10.78
CA LYS A 256 -3.64 -4.65 12.06
C LYS A 256 -4.47 -3.95 13.13
N LEU A 257 -4.85 -4.69 14.17
CA LEU A 257 -5.63 -4.17 15.30
C LEU A 257 -4.97 -2.97 15.98
N GLY A 258 -3.65 -3.01 16.20
CA GLY A 258 -2.92 -1.91 16.83
C GLY A 258 -3.06 -0.58 16.07
N THR A 259 -3.21 -0.61 14.75
CA THR A 259 -3.50 0.58 13.94
C THR A 259 -4.90 1.10 14.24
N LEU A 260 -5.91 0.23 14.22
CA LEU A 260 -7.30 0.61 14.50
C LEU A 260 -7.47 1.16 15.92
N GLU A 261 -6.77 0.59 16.91
CA GLU A 261 -6.77 1.10 18.28
C GLU A 261 -6.15 2.49 18.40
N LYS A 262 -5.11 2.80 17.61
CA LYS A 262 -4.56 4.16 17.50
C LYS A 262 -5.59 5.12 16.88
N VAL A 263 -6.29 4.70 15.82
CA VAL A 263 -7.36 5.49 15.18
C VAL A 263 -8.55 5.72 16.13
N CYS A 264 -8.94 4.73 16.93
CA CYS A 264 -10.00 4.87 17.93
C CYS A 264 -9.71 5.93 19.01
N LYS A 265 -8.43 6.19 19.30
CA LYS A 265 -8.00 7.19 20.30
C LYS A 265 -7.98 8.61 19.72
N GLU A 266 -8.07 8.77 18.41
CA GLU A 266 -8.06 10.06 17.74
C GLU A 266 -9.51 10.60 17.65
N GLU A 267 -9.80 11.63 18.44
CA GLU A 267 -11.15 12.22 18.53
C GLU A 267 -11.60 12.78 17.17
N ALA A 268 -10.66 13.30 16.37
CA ALA A 268 -10.95 13.80 15.02
C ALA A 268 -11.45 12.68 14.08
N LEU A 269 -11.20 11.41 14.39
CA LEU A 269 -11.56 10.26 13.57
C LEU A 269 -12.78 9.48 14.10
N LYS A 270 -13.51 10.01 15.09
CA LYS A 270 -14.70 9.36 15.65
C LYS A 270 -15.84 9.11 14.66
N SER A 271 -15.84 9.78 13.51
CA SER A 271 -16.83 9.57 12.45
C SER A 271 -16.48 8.40 11.53
N TRP A 272 -15.24 7.91 11.56
CA TRP A 272 -14.79 6.82 10.72
C TRP A 272 -15.36 5.48 11.20
N GLN A 273 -15.89 4.72 10.26
CA GLN A 273 -16.24 3.30 10.43
C GLN A 273 -14.99 2.47 10.23
N LEU A 274 -14.65 1.65 11.22
CA LEU A 274 -13.40 0.90 11.26
C LEU A 274 -13.65 -0.59 11.08
N TYR A 275 -12.93 -1.21 10.16
CA TYR A 275 -13.08 -2.62 9.83
C TYR A 275 -11.76 -3.35 10.03
N LEU A 276 -11.77 -4.38 10.87
CA LEU A 276 -10.68 -5.36 10.97
C LEU A 276 -11.04 -6.56 10.10
N VAL A 277 -10.25 -6.85 9.08
CA VAL A 277 -10.49 -8.01 8.21
C VAL A 277 -10.11 -9.32 8.90
N ASP A 278 -10.89 -10.39 8.75
CA ASP A 278 -10.60 -11.67 9.41
C ASP A 278 -9.64 -12.61 8.65
N TRP A 279 -9.24 -12.23 7.44
CA TRP A 279 -8.36 -13.01 6.55
C TRP A 279 -6.91 -12.49 6.49
N GLY A 280 -6.63 -11.39 7.18
CA GLY A 280 -5.31 -10.76 7.22
C GLY A 280 -4.32 -11.51 8.11
N TYR A 281 -3.33 -10.80 8.64
CA TYR A 281 -2.29 -11.36 9.49
C TYR A 281 -2.64 -11.31 10.99
N ASN A 282 -3.82 -10.81 11.38
CA ASN A 282 -4.21 -10.75 12.78
C ASN A 282 -4.42 -12.14 13.42
N THR A 283 -4.21 -12.22 14.73
CA THR A 283 -4.42 -13.45 15.50
C THR A 283 -5.89 -13.61 15.95
N ALA A 284 -6.24 -14.80 16.44
CA ALA A 284 -7.57 -15.05 17.00
C ALA A 284 -7.85 -14.17 18.23
N GLU A 285 -6.84 -13.97 19.08
CA GLU A 285 -6.89 -13.11 20.26
C GLU A 285 -7.10 -11.65 19.87
N GLU A 286 -6.42 -11.18 18.82
CA GLU A 286 -6.63 -9.84 18.28
C GLU A 286 -8.06 -9.68 17.75
N ARG A 287 -8.59 -10.64 16.97
CA ARG A 287 -9.99 -10.58 16.54
C ARG A 287 -10.97 -10.56 17.71
N GLN A 288 -10.74 -11.35 18.75
CA GLN A 288 -11.58 -11.35 19.95
C GLN A 288 -11.52 -9.99 20.67
N ARG A 289 -10.32 -9.41 20.81
CA ARG A 289 -10.14 -8.08 21.41
C ARG A 289 -10.81 -6.99 20.57
N ALA A 290 -10.69 -7.06 19.26
CA ALA A 290 -11.35 -6.14 18.32
C ALA A 290 -12.87 -6.21 18.43
N ALA A 291 -13.45 -7.42 18.51
CA ALA A 291 -14.88 -7.63 18.65
C ALA A 291 -15.46 -7.10 19.98
N GLN A 292 -14.63 -6.93 21.01
CA GLN A 292 -15.01 -6.29 22.27
C GLN A 292 -14.96 -4.76 22.21
N ASN A 293 -14.34 -4.18 21.17
CA ASN A 293 -14.26 -2.74 20.97
C ASN A 293 -15.47 -2.25 20.14
N PRO A 294 -16.37 -1.41 20.69
CA PRO A 294 -17.59 -0.99 19.99
C PRO A 294 -17.33 -0.12 18.75
N ARG A 295 -16.10 0.36 18.55
CA ARG A 295 -15.68 1.15 17.38
C ARG A 295 -15.20 0.31 16.20
N ILE A 296 -14.90 -0.97 16.41
CA ILE A 296 -14.24 -1.82 15.41
C ILE A 296 -15.18 -2.96 15.00
N HIS A 297 -15.39 -3.09 13.70
CA HIS A 297 -16.15 -4.20 13.11
C HIS A 297 -15.17 -5.24 12.59
N VAL A 298 -15.14 -6.43 13.19
CA VAL A 298 -14.45 -7.58 12.59
C VAL A 298 -15.30 -8.09 11.43
N VAL A 299 -14.74 -8.15 10.23
CA VAL A 299 -15.47 -8.50 9.01
C VAL A 299 -14.80 -9.61 8.21
N SER A 300 -15.61 -10.56 7.76
CA SER A 300 -15.25 -11.51 6.72
C SER A 300 -15.31 -10.87 5.34
N LEU A 301 -14.71 -11.53 4.34
CA LEU A 301 -14.74 -11.04 2.97
C LEU A 301 -16.18 -10.88 2.47
N GLN A 302 -17.09 -11.80 2.80
CA GLN A 302 -18.50 -11.71 2.41
C GLN A 302 -19.22 -10.56 3.11
N GLN A 303 -18.88 -10.29 4.37
CA GLN A 303 -19.43 -9.15 5.10
C GLN A 303 -18.93 -7.82 4.52
N LEU A 304 -17.65 -7.73 4.14
CA LEU A 304 -17.12 -6.57 3.44
C LEU A 304 -17.77 -6.38 2.06
N GLN A 305 -17.95 -7.44 1.28
CA GLN A 305 -18.69 -7.39 0.01
C GLN A 305 -20.12 -6.86 0.20
N SER A 306 -20.80 -7.34 1.24
CA SER A 306 -22.16 -6.90 1.57
C SER A 306 -22.20 -5.43 1.98
N ALA A 307 -21.26 -5.00 2.83
CA ALA A 307 -21.14 -3.62 3.29
C ALA A 307 -20.83 -2.64 2.15
N THR A 308 -20.08 -3.08 1.13
CA THR A 308 -19.71 -2.27 -0.03
C THR A 308 -20.75 -2.31 -1.15
N GLY A 309 -21.78 -3.16 -1.06
CA GLY A 309 -22.75 -3.38 -2.13
C GLY A 309 -22.17 -4.05 -3.38
N CYS A 310 -20.94 -4.54 -3.32
CA CYS A 310 -20.29 -5.25 -4.41
C CYS A 310 -20.98 -6.61 -4.60
N LYS A 311 -21.64 -6.80 -5.74
CA LYS A 311 -22.21 -8.11 -6.10
C LYS A 311 -21.07 -9.07 -6.46
N ALA A 312 -21.21 -10.32 -6.01
CA ALA A 312 -20.32 -11.42 -6.38
C ALA A 312 -20.39 -11.71 -7.89
#